data_AF-A0A7M4DVI1-F1
#
_entry.id   AF-A0A7M4DVI1-F1
#
_cell.length_a   1.000
_cell.length_b   1.000
_cell.length_c   1.000
_cell.angle_alpha   90.00
_cell.angle_beta   90.00
_cell.angle_gamma   90.00
#
_symmetry.space_group_name_H-M   'P 1'
#
loop_
_entity.id
_entity.type
_entity.pdbx_description
1 polymer ?
#
loop_
_entity_poly.entity_id
_entity_poly.type
_entity_poly.pdbx_seq_one_letter_code
_entity_poly.pdbx_strand_id
1 'polypeptide(L)'
;MSCNQAMGIRVCSLNKSRADLTQLRPHPPPSAALTHVVAEQLTGDEAAAWLARERGGVGGPSPHPAMLDLSWLTESISAGQPVPIEPRHRLQVTTTVEPSLQVAPYACQRRTPLDHPHSALVMALETLAEAALFEGEEARGLAFTRAASVLRCLPRALRGTHELSGLPGIGAHSHRVLQEVLEDGVCVEVETVKQSERYQTMKLFTQIFGVGVRTADRWYREGLRSLGDLRSHGTRLTREQQAGVQYFEDLAVPVGQAEAESLVCLVLDATAHLLPNASVTLAGGFRRGKPCGHDVDLLLSHPEEGREVGLLGSLVAWLGEQDLLLYQHSSYSTAAEASSSCRALDRFDRCFTILRLVLPTAGTRVRAWRAVRLDLVVVPHSQLPFALLGWTGSRHFERELRRFARHEREMVLNSHGLYDMRQGTFLLASSEEEIFQHLGLDYIPPTLRNA
;
A
#
# COMPACT_ATOMS: atom_id res chain seq x y z
N MET A 1 62.11 6.74 15.00
CA MET A 1 61.85 6.15 13.66
C MET A 1 60.74 5.13 13.85
N SER A 2 59.51 5.42 13.42
CA SER A 2 58.40 4.50 13.63
C SER A 2 58.64 3.21 12.83
N CYS A 3 58.15 2.08 13.36
CA CYS A 3 58.32 0.71 12.84
C CYS A 3 57.87 0.50 11.36
N ASN A 4 57.38 1.54 10.69
CA ASN A 4 56.70 1.51 9.39
C ASN A 4 57.59 1.28 8.17
N GLN A 5 58.93 1.31 8.28
CA GLN A 5 59.82 1.14 7.12
C GLN A 5 60.52 -0.23 7.01
N ALA A 6 60.46 -1.08 8.04
CA ALA A 6 61.21 -2.34 8.06
C ALA A 6 60.47 -3.56 7.45
N MET A 7 59.15 -3.48 7.23
CA MET A 7 58.31 -4.66 6.91
C MET A 7 57.69 -4.69 5.51
N GLY A 8 58.00 -3.74 4.61
CA GLY A 8 57.39 -3.69 3.26
C GLY A 8 55.87 -3.44 3.23
N ILE A 9 55.27 -3.12 4.38
CA ILE A 9 53.84 -2.90 4.57
C ILE A 9 53.60 -1.48 5.10
N ARG A 10 52.54 -0.82 4.63
CA ARG A 10 52.08 0.47 5.17
C ARG A 10 50.86 0.25 6.05
N VAL A 11 51.07 0.37 7.35
CA VAL A 11 50.03 0.21 8.38
C VAL A 11 49.55 1.57 8.86
N CYS A 12 48.23 1.75 8.91
CA CYS A 12 47.60 2.87 9.61
C CYS A 12 46.94 2.33 10.89
N SER A 13 47.33 2.88 12.05
CA SER A 13 46.76 2.50 13.35
C SER A 13 45.75 3.53 13.81
N LEU A 14 44.54 3.09 14.17
CA LEU A 14 43.46 3.92 14.69
C LEU A 14 43.26 3.62 16.18
N ASN A 15 43.43 4.62 17.05
CA ASN A 15 43.27 4.46 18.50
C ASN A 15 42.33 5.52 19.09
N LYS A 16 41.35 5.10 19.91
CA LYS A 16 40.20 5.92 20.37
C LYS A 16 40.51 6.67 21.68
N SER A 17 41.73 7.19 21.85
CA SER A 17 42.10 7.97 23.04
C SER A 17 41.77 9.47 22.95
N ARG A 18 41.03 9.91 21.92
CA ARG A 18 40.50 11.28 21.79
C ARG A 18 39.02 11.21 21.42
N ALA A 19 38.20 11.92 22.18
CA ALA A 19 36.73 11.85 22.18
C ALA A 19 36.02 12.35 20.91
N ASP A 20 36.66 12.33 19.74
CA ASP A 20 36.06 12.82 18.50
C ASP A 20 36.66 12.14 17.25
N LEU A 21 35.84 11.39 16.51
CA LEU A 21 36.22 10.71 15.26
C LEU A 21 36.65 11.70 14.16
N THR A 22 36.38 12.99 14.34
CA THR A 22 36.76 14.08 13.43
C THR A 22 38.19 14.59 13.65
N GLN A 23 38.87 14.17 14.74
CA GLN A 23 40.22 14.65 15.10
C GLN A 23 41.33 13.58 14.95
N LEU A 24 41.02 12.41 14.40
CA LEU A 24 42.00 11.36 14.10
C LEU A 24 42.95 11.85 12.99
N ARG A 25 44.13 12.35 13.36
CA ARG A 25 45.19 12.70 12.39
C ARG A 25 46.07 11.49 12.10
N PRO A 26 46.14 11.03 10.85
CA PRO A 26 46.98 9.89 10.48
C PRO A 26 48.47 10.28 10.47
N HIS A 27 49.32 9.41 11.03
CA HIS A 27 50.76 9.48 10.83
C HIS A 27 51.28 8.13 10.30
N PRO A 28 51.60 8.02 8.98
CA PRO A 28 51.42 9.01 7.89
C PRO A 28 50.00 8.99 7.27
N PRO A 29 49.60 10.01 6.47
CA PRO A 29 48.32 10.06 5.76
C PRO A 29 48.11 8.88 4.79
N PRO A 30 46.85 8.42 4.59
CA PRO A 30 46.56 7.27 3.74
C PRO A 30 46.95 7.57 2.28
N SER A 31 47.98 6.89 1.79
CA SER A 31 48.35 6.91 0.38
C SER A 31 47.64 5.79 -0.38
N ALA A 32 47.60 5.85 -1.72
CA ALA A 32 47.10 4.77 -2.58
C ALA A 32 47.82 3.41 -2.41
N ALA A 33 48.89 3.36 -1.60
CA ALA A 33 49.70 2.19 -1.29
C ALA A 33 49.45 1.64 0.13
N LEU A 34 48.38 2.07 0.80
CA LEU A 34 47.96 1.55 2.10
C LEU A 34 47.45 0.11 1.93
N THR A 35 48.09 -0.84 2.61
CA THR A 35 47.74 -2.26 2.51
C THR A 35 47.02 -2.79 3.75
N HIS A 36 47.19 -2.16 4.92
CA HIS A 36 46.62 -2.63 6.19
C HIS A 36 46.12 -1.44 7.05
N VAL A 37 44.95 -1.61 7.66
CA VAL A 37 44.37 -0.72 8.67
C VAL A 37 44.18 -1.54 9.94
N VAL A 38 44.80 -1.10 11.04
CA VAL A 38 44.69 -1.76 12.35
C VAL A 38 43.91 -0.85 13.30
N ALA A 39 42.88 -1.38 13.97
CA ALA A 39 42.12 -0.63 14.97
C ALA A 39 41.99 -1.41 16.29
N GLU A 40 42.17 -0.71 17.41
CA GLU A 40 42.15 -1.32 18.75
C GLU A 40 40.77 -1.25 19.42
N GLN A 41 39.92 -0.27 19.03
CA GLN A 41 38.65 0.04 19.70
C GLN A 41 37.55 0.52 18.72
N LEU A 42 37.70 0.20 17.44
CA LEU A 42 36.70 0.47 16.42
C LEU A 42 36.08 -0.84 15.95
N THR A 43 34.78 -0.81 15.71
CA THR A 43 34.11 -1.84 14.93
C THR A 43 34.62 -1.81 13.49
N GLY A 44 34.45 -2.92 12.75
CA GLY A 44 34.80 -2.95 11.32
C GLY A 44 34.07 -1.87 10.53
N ASP A 45 32.82 -1.58 10.89
CA ASP A 45 31.99 -0.56 10.25
C ASP A 45 32.52 0.86 10.49
N GLU A 46 32.91 1.19 11.73
CA GLU A 46 33.51 2.49 12.05
C GLU A 46 34.84 2.70 11.32
N ALA A 47 35.67 1.66 11.24
CA ALA A 47 36.94 1.71 10.51
C ALA A 47 36.73 1.84 8.99
N ALA A 48 35.68 1.21 8.44
CA ALA A 48 35.35 1.25 7.02
C ALA A 48 34.79 2.62 6.62
N ALA A 49 33.91 3.18 7.45
CA ALA A 49 33.37 4.53 7.28
C ALA A 49 34.49 5.59 7.34
N TRP A 50 35.45 5.43 8.26
CA TRP A 50 36.64 6.28 8.33
C TRP A 50 37.45 6.20 7.02
N LEU A 51 37.76 4.99 6.54
CA LEU A 51 38.56 4.80 5.33
C LEU A 51 37.89 5.40 4.09
N ALA A 52 36.56 5.26 3.97
CA ALA A 52 35.77 5.81 2.88
C ALA A 52 35.83 7.36 2.86
N ARG A 53 35.75 7.99 4.03
CA ARG A 53 35.86 9.44 4.20
C ARG A 53 37.25 9.96 3.78
N GLU A 54 38.31 9.28 4.21
CA GLU A 54 39.69 9.71 3.90
C GLU A 54 40.09 9.46 2.43
N ARG A 55 39.47 8.49 1.75
CA ARG A 55 39.70 8.23 0.31
C ARG A 55 38.86 9.10 -0.63
N GLY A 56 38.05 10.03 -0.10
CA GLY A 56 37.37 11.05 -0.90
C GLY A 56 36.37 10.50 -1.93
N GLY A 57 35.74 9.34 -1.68
CA GLY A 57 34.70 8.79 -2.57
C GLY A 57 35.17 8.36 -3.96
N VAL A 58 36.47 8.21 -4.21
CA VAL A 58 36.98 7.79 -5.52
C VAL A 58 36.79 6.28 -5.70
N GLY A 59 35.68 5.91 -6.34
CA GLY A 59 35.37 4.56 -6.80
C GLY A 59 36.26 4.16 -7.97
N GLY A 60 37.43 3.60 -7.67
CA GLY A 60 38.27 2.88 -8.63
C GLY A 60 38.72 1.54 -8.03
N PRO A 61 39.03 0.52 -8.86
CA PRO A 61 39.40 -0.82 -8.42
C PRO A 61 40.83 -0.82 -7.87
N SER A 62 41.01 -0.27 -6.67
CA SER A 62 42.23 -0.42 -5.88
C SER A 62 42.02 -1.51 -4.84
N PRO A 63 43.04 -2.34 -4.52
CA PRO A 63 42.90 -3.37 -3.50
C PRO A 63 42.50 -2.72 -2.17
N HIS A 64 41.40 -3.20 -1.60
CA HIS A 64 40.94 -2.75 -0.28
C HIS A 64 41.96 -3.19 0.77
N PRO A 65 42.43 -2.29 1.65
CA PRO A 65 43.37 -2.65 2.69
C PRO A 65 42.72 -3.64 3.67
N ALA A 66 43.50 -4.57 4.19
CA ALA A 66 43.01 -5.49 5.20
C ALA A 66 42.65 -4.73 6.48
N MET A 67 41.44 -4.94 6.99
CA MET A 67 40.94 -4.31 8.21
C MET A 67 41.10 -5.26 9.37
N LEU A 68 42.01 -4.93 10.28
CA LEU A 68 42.52 -5.85 11.28
C LEU A 68 42.41 -5.25 12.68
N ASP A 69 42.30 -6.12 13.69
CA ASP A 69 42.40 -5.70 15.08
C ASP A 69 43.86 -5.73 15.59
N LEU A 70 44.07 -5.30 16.84
CA LEU A 70 45.41 -5.16 17.43
C LEU A 70 46.15 -6.51 17.60
N SER A 71 45.44 -7.65 17.63
CA SER A 71 46.07 -8.97 17.79
C SER A 71 47.07 -9.24 16.66
N TRP A 72 46.70 -8.94 15.41
CA TRP A 72 47.57 -9.12 14.25
C TRP A 72 48.83 -8.27 14.31
N LEU A 73 48.70 -7.01 14.76
CA LEU A 73 49.83 -6.10 14.89
C LEU A 73 50.78 -6.58 15.99
N THR A 74 50.23 -7.04 17.12
CA THR A 74 51.00 -7.55 18.26
C THR A 74 51.75 -8.83 17.90
N GLU A 75 51.11 -9.76 17.19
CA GLU A 75 51.72 -11.00 16.69
C GLU A 75 52.81 -10.69 15.65
N SER A 76 52.57 -9.75 14.74
CA SER A 76 53.56 -9.34 13.71
C SER A 76 54.79 -8.66 14.32
N ILE A 77 54.60 -7.82 15.34
CA ILE A 77 55.72 -7.20 16.07
C ILE A 77 56.52 -8.27 16.81
N SER A 78 55.85 -9.20 17.48
CA SER A 78 56.50 -10.27 18.24
C SER A 78 57.30 -11.22 17.34
N ALA A 79 56.80 -11.49 16.13
CA ALA A 79 57.48 -12.32 15.13
C ALA A 79 58.59 -11.58 14.37
N GLY A 80 58.71 -10.26 14.52
CA GLY A 80 59.65 -9.44 13.75
C GLY A 80 59.34 -9.34 12.26
N GLN A 81 58.18 -9.86 11.82
CA GLN A 81 57.70 -9.84 10.44
C GLN A 81 56.16 -9.96 10.40
N PRO A 82 55.50 -9.53 9.32
CA PRO A 82 54.05 -9.65 9.17
C PRO A 82 53.60 -11.11 9.19
N VAL A 83 52.72 -11.47 10.13
CA VAL A 83 52.14 -12.81 10.19
C VAL A 83 50.98 -12.96 9.19
N PRO A 84 50.66 -14.18 8.72
CA PRO A 84 49.49 -14.41 7.89
C PRO A 84 48.19 -13.89 8.55
N ILE A 85 47.31 -13.28 7.74
CA ILE A 85 46.02 -12.79 8.24
C ILE A 85 45.07 -13.97 8.40
N GLU A 86 44.67 -14.24 9.65
CA GLU A 86 43.68 -15.25 9.99
C GLU A 86 42.30 -14.60 10.23
N PRO A 87 41.19 -15.38 10.22
CA PRO A 87 39.86 -14.85 10.51
C PRO A 87 39.76 -14.14 11.87
N ARG A 88 40.49 -14.62 12.88
CA ARG A 88 40.54 -14.02 14.23
C ARG A 88 41.15 -12.61 14.25
N HIS A 89 41.92 -12.26 13.23
CA HIS A 89 42.61 -10.97 13.10
C HIS A 89 41.74 -9.90 12.43
N ARG A 90 40.62 -10.29 11.81
CA ARG A 90 39.82 -9.39 10.96
C ARG A 90 38.72 -8.73 11.77
N LEU A 91 38.61 -7.41 11.60
CA LEU A 91 37.44 -6.68 12.08
C LEU A 91 36.20 -7.15 11.31
N GLN A 92 35.14 -7.51 12.04
CA GLN A 92 33.85 -7.87 11.45
C GLN A 92 33.22 -6.60 10.87
N VAL A 93 33.10 -6.53 9.55
CA VAL A 93 32.38 -5.47 8.83
C VAL A 93 31.01 -6.02 8.50
N THR A 94 29.97 -5.40 9.04
CA THR A 94 28.59 -5.65 8.62
C THR A 94 28.46 -5.04 7.23
N THR A 95 28.53 -5.87 6.19
CA THR A 95 28.23 -5.41 4.84
C THR A 95 26.77 -4.99 4.82
N THR A 96 26.50 -3.70 4.95
CA THR A 96 25.21 -3.12 4.57
C THR A 96 25.10 -3.23 3.06
N VAL A 97 24.66 -4.39 2.59
CA VAL A 97 24.16 -4.53 1.23
C VAL A 97 22.94 -3.59 1.18
N GLU A 98 23.09 -2.44 0.52
CA GLU A 98 21.95 -1.58 0.28
C GLU A 98 20.88 -2.42 -0.42
N PRO A 99 19.63 -2.46 0.09
CA PRO A 99 18.59 -3.25 -0.53
C PRO A 99 18.42 -2.79 -1.97
N SER A 100 18.63 -3.71 -2.91
CA SER A 100 18.42 -3.43 -4.33
C SER A 100 16.99 -2.95 -4.55
N LEU A 101 16.79 -1.91 -5.38
CA LEU A 101 15.47 -1.44 -5.81
C LEU A 101 14.80 -2.41 -6.81
N GLN A 102 15.05 -3.72 -6.68
CA GLN A 102 14.38 -4.72 -7.50
C GLN A 102 12.92 -4.79 -7.08
N VAL A 103 12.04 -4.38 -7.98
CA VAL A 103 10.60 -4.34 -7.75
C VAL A 103 9.92 -5.35 -8.66
N ALA A 104 9.10 -6.23 -8.08
CA ALA A 104 8.30 -7.17 -8.84
C ALA A 104 7.23 -6.46 -9.69
N PRO A 105 6.90 -6.96 -10.89
CA PRO A 105 5.96 -6.28 -11.78
C PRO A 105 4.52 -6.28 -11.27
N TYR A 106 4.10 -7.32 -10.53
CA TYR A 106 2.75 -7.44 -9.99
C TYR A 106 2.66 -6.94 -8.55
N ALA A 107 1.63 -6.17 -8.22
CA ALA A 107 1.42 -5.68 -6.86
C ALA A 107 1.24 -6.81 -5.83
N CYS A 108 0.68 -7.95 -6.23
CA CYS A 108 0.54 -9.15 -5.40
C CYS A 108 1.86 -9.87 -5.08
N GLN A 109 2.99 -9.38 -5.60
CA GLN A 109 4.34 -9.83 -5.25
C GLN A 109 5.12 -8.77 -4.47
N ARG A 110 4.45 -7.66 -4.08
CA ARG A 110 5.08 -6.52 -3.40
C ARG A 110 4.43 -6.29 -2.06
N ARG A 111 5.24 -6.01 -1.04
CA ARG A 111 4.77 -5.53 0.25
C ARG A 111 4.61 -4.02 0.17
N THR A 112 3.38 -3.53 0.13
CA THR A 112 3.10 -2.10 0.03
C THR A 112 2.52 -1.58 1.36
N PRO A 113 3.35 -0.96 2.21
CA PRO A 113 2.89 -0.38 3.47
C PRO A 113 1.95 0.82 3.23
N LEU A 114 1.24 1.23 4.29
CA LEU A 114 0.43 2.45 4.25
C LEU A 114 1.31 3.70 4.15
N ASP A 115 2.35 3.76 4.98
CA ASP A 115 3.31 4.87 5.01
C ASP A 115 4.45 4.61 4.03
N HIS A 116 4.74 5.60 3.19
CA HIS A 116 5.84 5.56 2.24
C HIS A 116 6.38 6.99 2.03
N PRO A 117 7.66 7.16 1.64
CA PRO A 117 8.28 8.48 1.60
C PRO A 117 7.99 9.29 0.31
N HIS A 118 7.19 8.73 -0.62
CA HIS A 118 6.98 9.28 -1.96
C HIS A 118 5.60 9.94 -2.16
N SER A 119 4.98 10.47 -1.10
CA SER A 119 3.61 11.01 -1.16
C SER A 119 3.40 12.03 -2.28
N ALA A 120 4.32 12.98 -2.47
CA ALA A 120 4.20 14.00 -3.53
C ALA A 120 4.18 13.38 -4.94
N LEU A 121 5.07 12.42 -5.21
CA LEU A 121 5.17 11.73 -6.49
C LEU A 121 3.94 10.86 -6.78
N VAL A 122 3.48 10.13 -5.77
CA VAL A 122 2.30 9.28 -5.85
C VAL A 122 1.05 10.14 -6.10
N MET A 123 0.87 11.24 -5.36
CA MET A 123 -0.26 12.16 -5.55
C MET A 123 -0.28 12.79 -6.95
N ALA A 124 0.88 13.10 -7.52
CA ALA A 124 1.00 13.60 -8.89
C ALA A 124 0.49 12.57 -9.91
N LEU A 125 0.96 11.33 -9.82
CA LEU A 125 0.52 10.24 -10.70
C LEU A 125 -0.96 9.89 -10.49
N GLU A 126 -1.45 9.88 -9.26
CA GLU A 126 -2.87 9.61 -8.96
C GLU A 126 -3.79 10.71 -9.49
N THR A 127 -3.36 11.97 -9.45
CA THR A 127 -4.08 13.09 -10.08
C THR A 127 -4.23 12.87 -11.58
N LEU A 128 -3.15 12.47 -12.27
CA LEU A 128 -3.21 12.18 -13.71
C LEU A 128 -3.99 10.89 -14.00
N ALA A 129 -3.95 9.91 -13.11
CA ALA A 129 -4.73 8.68 -13.24
C ALA A 129 -6.24 8.97 -13.15
N GLU A 130 -6.64 9.80 -12.20
CA GLU A 130 -8.02 10.25 -12.01
C GLU A 130 -8.49 11.10 -13.19
N ALA A 131 -7.68 12.04 -13.67
CA ALA A 131 -8.00 12.84 -14.84
C ALA A 131 -8.16 11.98 -16.11
N ALA A 132 -7.25 11.03 -16.36
CA ALA A 132 -7.37 10.09 -17.47
C ALA A 132 -8.66 9.28 -17.39
N LEU A 133 -9.07 8.86 -16.18
CA LEU A 133 -10.34 8.17 -15.97
C LEU A 133 -11.54 9.07 -16.33
N PHE A 134 -11.51 10.35 -15.98
CA PHE A 134 -12.57 11.31 -16.33
C PHE A 134 -12.69 11.55 -17.84
N GLU A 135 -11.61 11.40 -18.59
CA GLU A 135 -11.60 11.50 -20.05
C GLU A 135 -11.86 10.15 -20.75
N GLY A 136 -12.11 9.07 -19.99
CA GLY A 136 -12.34 7.73 -20.54
C GLY A 136 -11.07 7.02 -21.03
N GLU A 137 -9.89 7.56 -20.73
CA GLU A 137 -8.58 6.99 -21.08
C GLU A 137 -8.14 5.92 -20.05
N GLU A 138 -8.92 4.84 -19.91
CA GLU A 138 -8.71 3.82 -18.86
C GLU A 138 -7.30 3.21 -18.88
N ALA A 139 -6.75 2.94 -20.06
CA ALA A 139 -5.40 2.37 -20.21
C ALA A 139 -4.31 3.33 -19.69
N ARG A 140 -4.48 4.63 -19.93
CA ARG A 140 -3.55 5.65 -19.43
C ARG A 140 -3.68 5.81 -17.91
N GLY A 141 -4.91 5.84 -17.39
CA GLY A 141 -5.14 5.88 -15.94
C GLY A 141 -4.56 4.67 -15.22
N LEU A 142 -4.66 3.48 -15.84
CA LEU A 142 -4.04 2.25 -15.35
C LEU A 142 -2.50 2.33 -15.33
N ALA A 143 -1.88 2.91 -16.36
CA ALA A 143 -0.43 3.10 -16.40
C ALA A 143 0.06 3.98 -15.25
N PHE A 144 -0.58 5.13 -15.01
CA PHE A 144 -0.25 5.99 -13.87
C PHE A 144 -0.49 5.30 -12.52
N THR A 145 -1.59 4.55 -12.39
CA THR A 145 -1.87 3.78 -11.16
C THR A 145 -0.77 2.74 -10.88
N ARG A 146 -0.28 2.04 -11.90
CA ARG A 146 0.83 1.08 -11.77
C ARG A 146 2.13 1.75 -11.35
N ALA A 147 2.47 2.89 -11.96
CA ALA A 147 3.64 3.67 -11.58
C ALA A 147 3.55 4.14 -10.11
N ALA A 148 2.39 4.67 -9.69
CA ALA A 148 2.16 5.09 -8.31
C ALA A 148 2.33 3.93 -7.32
N SER A 149 1.75 2.77 -7.64
CA SER A 149 1.87 1.54 -6.83
C SER A 149 3.31 1.08 -6.61
N VAL A 150 4.14 1.21 -7.66
CA VAL A 150 5.56 0.86 -7.59
C VAL A 150 6.30 1.80 -6.65
N LEU A 151 5.99 3.11 -6.67
CA LEU A 151 6.60 4.05 -5.74
C LEU A 151 6.19 3.77 -4.28
N ARG A 152 4.93 3.41 -4.03
CA ARG A 152 4.43 3.10 -2.66
C ARG A 152 5.18 1.96 -1.97
N CYS A 153 5.72 1.01 -2.74
CA CYS A 153 6.40 -0.17 -2.17
C CYS A 153 7.93 0.01 -1.99
N LEU A 154 8.49 1.13 -2.44
CA LEU A 154 9.94 1.33 -2.36
C LEU A 154 10.38 1.48 -0.89
N PRO A 155 11.47 0.81 -0.49
CA PRO A 155 11.90 0.76 0.91
C PRO A 155 12.46 2.08 1.44
N ARG A 156 12.77 3.04 0.55
CA ARG A 156 13.33 4.34 0.90
C ARG A 156 12.98 5.40 -0.13
N ALA A 157 13.17 6.66 0.25
CA ALA A 157 13.09 7.78 -0.67
C ALA A 157 14.05 7.60 -1.85
N LEU A 158 13.62 8.07 -3.03
CA LEU A 158 14.48 8.12 -4.21
C LEU A 158 15.54 9.22 -4.01
N ARG A 159 16.78 8.93 -4.42
CA ARG A 159 17.92 9.85 -4.35
C ARG A 159 18.03 10.75 -5.58
N GLY A 160 17.39 10.36 -6.68
CA GLY A 160 17.36 11.13 -7.92
C GLY A 160 16.68 10.37 -9.05
N THR A 161 16.56 11.04 -10.19
CA THR A 161 15.85 10.56 -11.38
C THR A 161 16.47 9.29 -11.97
N HIS A 162 17.78 9.09 -11.81
CA HIS A 162 18.47 7.87 -12.26
C HIS A 162 17.89 6.58 -11.64
N GLU A 163 17.31 6.65 -10.44
CA GLU A 163 16.69 5.50 -9.77
C GLU A 163 15.29 5.16 -10.30
N LEU A 164 14.70 6.03 -11.12
CA LEU A 164 13.45 5.73 -11.83
C LEU A 164 13.69 4.75 -12.99
N SER A 165 14.91 4.76 -13.54
CA SER A 165 15.28 3.86 -14.63
C SER A 165 15.32 2.41 -14.15
N GLY A 166 14.55 1.54 -14.82
CA GLY A 166 14.46 0.12 -14.48
C GLY A 166 13.32 -0.24 -13.53
N LEU A 167 12.59 0.73 -12.97
CA LEU A 167 11.37 0.45 -12.22
C LEU A 167 10.24 0.00 -13.18
N PRO A 168 9.55 -1.11 -12.89
CA PRO A 168 8.48 -1.60 -13.76
C PRO A 168 7.32 -0.62 -13.81
N GLY A 169 6.65 -0.53 -14.96
CA GLY A 169 5.45 0.30 -15.10
C GLY A 169 5.71 1.81 -15.17
N ILE A 170 6.95 2.28 -15.08
CA ILE A 170 7.31 3.68 -15.32
C ILE A 170 7.67 3.87 -16.78
N GLY A 171 6.68 4.27 -17.59
CA GLY A 171 6.89 4.65 -19.00
C GLY A 171 7.44 6.06 -19.15
N ALA A 172 7.77 6.47 -20.38
CA ALA A 172 8.37 7.78 -20.69
C ALA A 172 7.57 8.98 -20.13
N HIS A 173 6.22 8.92 -20.19
CA HIS A 173 5.36 9.98 -19.64
C HIS A 173 5.46 10.03 -18.11
N SER A 174 5.26 8.91 -17.42
CA SER A 174 5.39 8.83 -15.97
C SER A 174 6.78 9.25 -15.50
N HIS A 175 7.83 8.86 -16.23
CA HIS A 175 9.19 9.28 -15.94
C HIS A 175 9.35 10.80 -15.99
N ARG A 176 8.86 11.47 -17.04
CA ARG A 176 8.89 12.94 -17.16
C ARG A 176 8.17 13.62 -16.00
N VAL A 177 6.96 13.16 -15.67
CA VAL A 177 6.16 13.73 -14.56
C VAL A 177 6.91 13.58 -13.23
N LEU A 178 7.47 12.40 -12.97
CA LEU A 178 8.23 12.14 -11.74
C LEU A 178 9.52 12.94 -11.67
N GLN A 179 10.18 13.13 -12.81
CA GLN A 179 11.37 13.97 -12.91
C GLN A 179 11.05 15.43 -12.56
N GLU A 180 10.02 16.03 -13.16
CA GLU A 180 9.59 17.40 -12.85
C GLU A 180 9.28 17.55 -11.34
N VAL A 181 8.55 16.61 -10.74
CA VAL A 181 8.24 16.67 -9.30
C VAL A 181 9.48 16.48 -8.41
N LEU A 182 10.45 15.66 -8.83
CA LEU A 182 11.70 15.47 -8.08
C LEU A 182 12.63 16.70 -8.17
N GLU A 183 12.70 17.34 -9.33
CA GLU A 183 13.62 18.46 -9.61
C GLU A 183 13.03 19.80 -9.18
N ASP A 184 11.75 20.05 -9.51
CA ASP A 184 11.08 21.34 -9.33
C ASP A 184 10.07 21.34 -8.17
N GLY A 185 9.80 20.18 -7.57
CA GLY A 185 8.79 19.99 -6.52
C GLY A 185 7.35 19.92 -7.03
N VAL A 186 7.10 20.27 -8.29
CA VAL A 186 5.79 20.30 -8.95
C VAL A 186 5.91 19.86 -10.41
N CYS A 187 4.80 19.41 -11.00
CA CYS A 187 4.71 19.14 -12.43
C CYS A 187 3.66 20.05 -13.05
N VAL A 188 4.02 20.76 -14.11
CA VAL A 188 3.15 21.77 -14.74
C VAL A 188 1.87 21.12 -15.29
N GLU A 189 1.96 19.92 -15.86
CA GLU A 189 0.80 19.15 -16.33
C GLU A 189 -0.18 18.85 -15.20
N VAL A 190 0.35 18.42 -14.04
CA VAL A 190 -0.47 18.08 -12.85
C VAL A 190 -1.20 19.31 -12.33
N GLU A 191 -0.50 20.45 -12.22
CA GLU A 191 -1.12 21.69 -11.76
C GLU A 191 -2.16 22.23 -12.76
N THR A 192 -1.89 22.11 -14.06
CA THR A 192 -2.85 22.47 -15.12
C THR A 192 -4.12 21.63 -15.01
N VAL A 193 -3.99 20.31 -14.80
CA VAL A 193 -5.12 19.40 -14.58
C VAL A 193 -5.94 19.82 -13.36
N LYS A 194 -5.28 20.07 -12.22
CA LYS A 194 -5.96 20.50 -10.97
C LYS A 194 -6.74 21.80 -11.14
N GLN A 195 -6.25 22.72 -11.97
CA GLN A 195 -6.89 24.01 -12.22
C GLN A 195 -8.00 23.94 -13.27
N SER A 196 -8.08 22.85 -14.05
CA SER A 196 -9.11 22.73 -15.07
C SER A 196 -10.52 22.60 -14.47
N GLU A 197 -11.46 23.41 -14.98
CA GLU A 197 -12.88 23.36 -14.59
C GLU A 197 -13.46 21.94 -14.77
N ARG A 198 -13.04 21.28 -15.86
CA ARG A 198 -13.39 19.90 -16.18
C ARG A 198 -13.03 18.95 -15.06
N TYR A 199 -11.77 18.92 -14.64
CA TYR A 199 -11.31 18.03 -13.58
C TYR A 199 -11.97 18.34 -12.25
N GLN A 200 -12.07 19.63 -11.88
CA GLN A 200 -12.69 20.05 -10.62
C GLN A 200 -14.17 19.63 -10.54
N THR A 201 -14.92 19.83 -11.62
CA THR A 201 -16.34 19.46 -11.67
C THR A 201 -16.51 17.94 -11.64
N MET A 202 -15.71 17.21 -12.43
CA MET A 202 -15.76 15.74 -12.45
C MET A 202 -15.40 15.14 -11.10
N LYS A 203 -14.38 15.68 -10.44
CA LYS A 203 -13.97 15.28 -9.10
C LYS A 203 -15.06 15.53 -8.08
N LEU A 204 -15.69 16.72 -8.11
CA LEU A 204 -16.83 17.04 -7.25
C LEU A 204 -17.99 16.05 -7.46
N PHE A 205 -18.40 15.83 -8.71
CA PHE A 205 -19.55 14.97 -9.00
C PHE A 205 -19.29 13.50 -8.68
N THR A 206 -18.10 12.98 -8.96
CA THR A 206 -17.77 11.56 -8.67
C THR A 206 -17.55 11.26 -7.20
N GLN A 207 -17.43 12.29 -6.34
CA GLN A 207 -17.47 12.13 -4.88
C GLN A 207 -18.89 11.94 -4.34
N ILE A 208 -19.92 12.24 -5.12
CA ILE A 208 -21.31 12.06 -4.72
C ILE A 208 -21.64 10.57 -4.77
N PHE A 209 -22.12 10.02 -3.66
CA PHE A 209 -22.61 8.65 -3.60
C PHE A 209 -23.69 8.38 -4.68
N GLY A 210 -23.53 7.29 -5.44
CA GLY A 210 -24.38 6.96 -6.59
C GLY A 210 -24.01 7.64 -7.92
N VAL A 211 -22.88 8.35 -7.98
CA VAL A 211 -22.43 9.06 -9.20
C VAL A 211 -21.09 8.51 -9.68
N GLY A 212 -21.14 7.76 -10.78
CA GLY A 212 -19.95 7.34 -11.51
C GLY A 212 -19.52 8.33 -12.59
N VAL A 213 -18.35 8.07 -13.20
CA VAL A 213 -17.75 8.90 -14.27
C VAL A 213 -18.74 9.22 -15.38
N ARG A 214 -19.49 8.23 -15.88
CA ARG A 214 -20.48 8.44 -16.96
C ARG A 214 -21.57 9.45 -16.60
N THR A 215 -22.06 9.40 -15.36
CA THR A 215 -23.10 10.32 -14.88
C THR A 215 -22.54 11.72 -14.67
N ALA A 216 -21.37 11.82 -14.03
CA ALA A 216 -20.67 13.10 -13.84
C ALA A 216 -20.36 13.78 -15.18
N ASP A 217 -19.90 13.00 -16.15
CA ASP A 217 -19.57 13.46 -17.48
C ASP A 217 -20.80 13.93 -18.27
N ARG A 218 -21.93 13.22 -18.15
CA ARG A 218 -23.21 13.69 -18.67
C ARG A 218 -23.62 15.03 -18.05
N TRP A 219 -23.61 15.15 -16.72
CA TRP A 219 -23.95 16.39 -16.02
C TRP A 219 -23.04 17.56 -16.39
N TYR A 220 -21.75 17.29 -16.57
CA TYR A 220 -20.81 18.30 -17.07
C TYR A 220 -21.20 18.82 -18.46
N ARG A 221 -21.56 17.92 -19.39
CA ARG A 221 -22.02 18.32 -20.74
C ARG A 221 -23.36 19.06 -20.72
N GLU A 222 -24.21 18.78 -19.75
CA GLU A 222 -25.46 19.51 -19.50
C GLU A 222 -25.24 20.91 -18.90
N GLY A 223 -23.99 21.27 -18.59
CA GLY A 223 -23.63 22.60 -18.08
C GLY A 223 -23.60 22.70 -16.55
N LEU A 224 -23.79 21.58 -15.83
CA LEU A 224 -23.76 21.56 -14.38
C LEU A 224 -22.32 21.61 -13.86
N ARG A 225 -22.08 22.42 -12.83
CA ARG A 225 -20.76 22.63 -12.21
C ARG A 225 -20.76 22.49 -10.70
N SER A 226 -21.92 22.58 -10.05
CA SER A 226 -22.03 22.62 -8.59
C SER A 226 -23.12 21.69 -8.03
N LEU A 227 -23.05 21.42 -6.73
CA LEU A 227 -24.14 20.75 -6.00
C LEU A 227 -25.43 21.59 -6.02
N GLY A 228 -25.32 22.92 -6.07
CA GLY A 228 -26.45 23.83 -6.18
C GLY A 228 -27.19 23.64 -7.51
N ASP A 229 -26.45 23.42 -8.59
CA ASP A 229 -27.03 23.12 -9.90
C ASP A 229 -27.80 21.80 -9.82
N LEU A 230 -27.22 20.73 -9.23
CA LEU A 230 -27.90 19.45 -9.08
C LEU A 230 -29.19 19.54 -8.25
N ARG A 231 -29.22 20.41 -7.22
CA ARG A 231 -30.40 20.64 -6.38
C ARG A 231 -31.50 21.44 -7.10
N SER A 232 -31.14 22.30 -8.05
CA SER A 232 -32.06 23.24 -8.72
C SER A 232 -32.46 22.81 -10.14
N HIS A 233 -31.66 22.00 -10.83
CA HIS A 233 -31.76 21.73 -12.26
C HIS A 233 -32.84 20.68 -12.64
N GLY A 234 -33.73 20.31 -11.71
CA GLY A 234 -34.86 19.41 -11.99
C GLY A 234 -34.46 18.02 -12.52
N THR A 235 -33.18 17.66 -12.43
CA THR A 235 -32.65 16.37 -12.91
C THR A 235 -33.32 15.26 -12.11
N ARG A 236 -33.85 14.24 -12.77
CA ARG A 236 -34.38 13.04 -12.09
C ARG A 236 -33.20 12.21 -11.55
N LEU A 237 -32.64 12.64 -10.43
CA LEU A 237 -31.65 11.90 -9.67
C LEU A 237 -32.25 10.54 -9.27
N THR A 238 -31.46 9.48 -9.36
CA THR A 238 -31.84 8.18 -8.77
C THR A 238 -31.98 8.30 -7.26
N ARG A 239 -32.69 7.38 -6.59
CA ARG A 239 -32.79 7.38 -5.12
C ARG A 239 -31.42 7.41 -4.44
N GLU A 240 -30.46 6.67 -5.01
CA GLU A 240 -29.06 6.66 -4.57
C GLU A 240 -28.41 8.05 -4.66
N GLN A 241 -28.54 8.70 -5.82
CA GLN A 241 -28.00 10.03 -6.07
C GLN A 241 -28.66 11.10 -5.21
N GLN A 242 -29.98 10.98 -4.97
CA GLN A 242 -30.70 11.87 -4.05
C GLN A 242 -30.11 11.78 -2.64
N ALA A 243 -29.90 10.56 -2.13
CA ALA A 243 -29.26 10.35 -0.84
C ALA A 243 -27.81 10.88 -0.83
N GLY A 244 -27.04 10.63 -1.89
CA GLY A 244 -25.69 11.15 -2.04
C GLY A 244 -25.61 12.68 -2.02
N VAL A 245 -26.54 13.38 -2.69
CA VAL A 245 -26.61 14.86 -2.67
C VAL A 245 -27.13 15.39 -1.32
N GLN A 246 -28.08 14.68 -0.70
CA GLN A 246 -28.66 15.07 0.59
C GLN A 246 -27.65 14.98 1.73
N TYR A 247 -26.83 13.92 1.76
CA TYR A 247 -25.88 13.65 2.83
C TYR A 247 -24.43 13.97 2.44
N PHE A 248 -24.20 14.65 1.31
CA PHE A 248 -22.86 14.90 0.76
C PHE A 248 -21.86 15.46 1.79
N GLU A 249 -22.28 16.47 2.57
CA GLU A 249 -21.40 17.13 3.55
C GLU A 249 -20.92 16.17 4.65
N ASP A 250 -21.79 15.28 5.12
CA ASP A 250 -21.44 14.28 6.13
C ASP A 250 -20.58 13.15 5.54
N LEU A 251 -20.90 12.70 4.32
CA LEU A 251 -20.17 11.63 3.62
C LEU A 251 -18.79 12.09 3.13
N ALA A 252 -18.59 13.39 2.91
CA ALA A 252 -17.29 13.96 2.58
C ALA A 252 -16.32 13.95 3.77
N VAL A 253 -16.82 13.82 5.01
CA VAL A 253 -15.99 13.69 6.21
C VAL A 253 -15.54 12.23 6.36
N PRO A 254 -14.22 11.94 6.32
CA PRO A 254 -13.71 10.59 6.46
C PRO A 254 -14.20 9.93 7.76
N VAL A 255 -14.56 8.65 7.67
CA VAL A 255 -14.89 7.82 8.82
C VAL A 255 -13.60 7.53 9.58
N GLY A 256 -13.56 7.86 10.86
CA GLY A 256 -12.43 7.55 11.74
C GLY A 256 -12.51 6.14 12.33
N GLN A 257 -11.40 5.65 12.87
CA GLN A 257 -11.32 4.32 13.47
C GLN A 257 -12.36 4.08 14.58
N ALA A 258 -12.55 5.03 15.50
CA ALA A 258 -13.52 4.89 16.58
C ALA A 258 -14.98 4.78 16.09
N GLU A 259 -15.31 5.47 14.99
CA GLU A 259 -16.63 5.39 14.36
C GLU A 259 -16.81 4.03 13.66
N ALA A 260 -15.78 3.53 12.98
CA ALA A 260 -15.79 2.20 12.38
C ALA A 260 -15.94 1.10 13.44
N GLU A 261 -15.21 1.19 14.55
CA GLU A 261 -15.33 0.27 15.69
C GLU A 261 -16.74 0.29 16.29
N SER A 262 -17.34 1.48 16.44
CA SER A 262 -18.72 1.60 16.92
C SER A 262 -19.73 0.93 15.99
N LEU A 263 -19.56 1.06 14.67
CA LEU A 263 -20.40 0.40 13.68
C LEU A 263 -20.20 -1.13 13.66
N VAL A 264 -18.96 -1.59 13.83
CA VAL A 264 -18.65 -3.02 13.97
C VAL A 264 -19.36 -3.61 15.19
N CYS A 265 -19.26 -2.96 16.36
CA CYS A 265 -19.96 -3.40 17.58
C CYS A 265 -21.48 -3.43 17.39
N LEU A 266 -22.06 -2.38 16.80
CA LEU A 266 -23.50 -2.33 16.50
C LEU A 266 -23.95 -3.53 15.65
N VAL A 267 -23.21 -3.83 14.58
CA VAL A 267 -23.56 -4.92 13.65
C VAL A 267 -23.30 -6.28 14.28
N LEU A 268 -22.24 -6.44 15.08
CA LEU A 268 -21.97 -7.64 15.85
C LEU A 268 -23.11 -7.96 16.81
N ASP A 269 -23.54 -6.98 17.61
CA ASP A 269 -24.62 -7.15 18.59
C ASP A 269 -25.94 -7.50 17.91
N ALA A 270 -26.29 -6.79 16.84
CA ALA A 270 -27.48 -7.08 16.04
C ALA A 270 -27.43 -8.48 15.41
N THR A 271 -26.30 -8.85 14.84
CA THR A 271 -26.09 -10.16 14.19
C THR A 271 -26.18 -11.30 15.21
N ALA A 272 -25.56 -11.14 16.38
CA ALA A 272 -25.62 -12.14 17.46
C ALA A 272 -27.04 -12.36 17.99
N HIS A 273 -27.86 -11.30 18.01
CA HIS A 273 -29.27 -11.40 18.39
C HIS A 273 -30.12 -12.12 17.33
N LEU A 274 -29.87 -11.85 16.05
CA LEU A 274 -30.65 -12.37 14.93
C LEU A 274 -30.29 -13.81 14.56
N LEU A 275 -29.00 -14.13 14.56
CA LEU A 275 -28.47 -15.44 14.19
C LEU A 275 -27.27 -15.79 15.09
N PRO A 276 -27.49 -16.57 16.17
CA PRO A 276 -26.42 -17.01 17.05
C PRO A 276 -25.29 -17.72 16.27
N ASN A 277 -24.05 -17.49 16.69
CA ASN A 277 -22.82 -18.01 16.06
C ASN A 277 -22.47 -17.44 14.67
N ALA A 278 -23.24 -16.52 14.12
CA ALA A 278 -22.80 -15.78 12.94
C ALA A 278 -21.59 -14.88 13.26
N SER A 279 -20.68 -14.76 12.31
CA SER A 279 -19.45 -13.96 12.41
C SER A 279 -19.59 -12.67 11.61
N VAL A 280 -19.03 -11.57 12.12
CA VAL A 280 -18.86 -10.30 11.40
C VAL A 280 -17.37 -9.98 11.31
N THR A 281 -16.87 -9.73 10.12
CA THR A 281 -15.46 -9.44 9.84
C THR A 281 -15.32 -8.10 9.15
N LEU A 282 -14.54 -7.19 9.74
CA LEU A 282 -14.16 -5.93 9.13
C LEU A 282 -13.22 -6.16 7.95
N ALA A 283 -13.52 -5.57 6.79
CA ALA A 283 -12.71 -5.61 5.58
C ALA A 283 -12.29 -4.21 5.12
N GLY A 284 -12.08 -4.03 3.82
CA GLY A 284 -11.83 -2.74 3.23
C GLY A 284 -10.56 -2.03 3.71
N GLY A 285 -10.61 -0.70 3.69
CA GLY A 285 -9.48 0.15 4.08
C GLY A 285 -9.03 -0.02 5.53
N PHE A 286 -9.99 -0.19 6.45
CA PHE A 286 -9.69 -0.35 7.87
C PHE A 286 -8.94 -1.65 8.16
N ARG A 287 -9.31 -2.77 7.53
CA ARG A 287 -8.55 -4.03 7.66
C ARG A 287 -7.11 -3.90 7.15
N ARG A 288 -6.85 -3.01 6.18
CA ARG A 288 -5.50 -2.70 5.69
C ARG A 288 -4.74 -1.69 6.55
N GLY A 289 -5.29 -1.31 7.70
CA GLY A 289 -4.65 -0.41 8.67
C GLY A 289 -4.85 1.08 8.41
N LYS A 290 -5.76 1.48 7.52
CA LYS A 290 -6.05 2.90 7.32
C LYS A 290 -6.70 3.49 8.59
N PRO A 291 -6.22 4.65 9.10
CA PRO A 291 -6.83 5.31 10.26
C PRO A 291 -8.19 5.95 9.92
N CYS A 292 -8.44 6.20 8.63
CA CYS A 292 -9.71 6.71 8.13
C CYS A 292 -10.08 6.13 6.75
N GLY A 293 -11.38 6.11 6.47
CA GLY A 293 -11.98 5.57 5.23
C GLY A 293 -13.16 6.40 4.74
N HIS A 294 -13.69 6.05 3.56
CA HIS A 294 -14.92 6.66 3.04
C HIS A 294 -16.18 5.96 3.57
N ASP A 295 -16.05 4.69 3.90
CA ASP A 295 -17.08 3.76 4.31
C ASP A 295 -16.47 2.66 5.21
N VAL A 296 -17.35 1.88 5.81
CA VAL A 296 -17.01 0.67 6.57
C VAL A 296 -17.54 -0.54 5.80
N ASP A 297 -16.68 -1.51 5.52
CA ASP A 297 -17.04 -2.75 4.81
C ASP A 297 -17.07 -3.92 5.80
N LEU A 298 -18.21 -4.60 5.92
CA LEU A 298 -18.37 -5.76 6.80
C LEU A 298 -18.83 -6.99 6.03
N LEU A 299 -18.12 -8.10 6.25
CA LEU A 299 -18.51 -9.43 5.79
C LEU A 299 -19.18 -10.19 6.93
N LEU A 300 -20.33 -10.77 6.65
CA LEU A 300 -21.10 -11.58 7.56
C LEU A 300 -21.13 -13.01 7.02
N SER A 301 -21.01 -13.99 7.91
CA SER A 301 -21.06 -15.41 7.55
C SER A 301 -21.53 -16.23 8.74
N HIS A 302 -21.81 -17.52 8.54
CA HIS A 302 -22.14 -18.46 9.60
C HIS A 302 -21.34 -19.74 9.40
N PRO A 303 -20.77 -20.37 10.45
CA PRO A 303 -19.90 -21.54 10.30
C PRO A 303 -20.59 -22.77 9.68
N GLU A 304 -21.88 -22.93 9.91
CA GLU A 304 -22.70 -23.91 9.20
C GLU A 304 -23.23 -23.31 7.89
N GLU A 305 -22.81 -23.89 6.77
CA GLU A 305 -23.17 -23.46 5.41
C GLU A 305 -24.69 -23.39 5.21
N GLY A 306 -25.19 -22.29 4.63
CA GLY A 306 -26.59 -22.07 4.31
C GLY A 306 -27.41 -21.47 5.45
N ARG A 307 -26.88 -21.38 6.67
CA ARG A 307 -27.55 -20.70 7.80
C ARG A 307 -27.51 -19.18 7.68
N GLU A 308 -26.55 -18.64 6.95
CA GLU A 308 -26.43 -17.22 6.64
C GLU A 308 -27.52 -16.70 5.68
N VAL A 309 -28.22 -17.59 4.98
CA VAL A 309 -29.25 -17.23 4.00
C VAL A 309 -30.38 -16.44 4.69
N GLY A 310 -30.68 -15.25 4.15
CA GLY A 310 -31.70 -14.35 4.69
C GLY A 310 -31.20 -13.42 5.80
N LEU A 311 -30.00 -13.63 6.34
CA LEU A 311 -29.42 -12.80 7.42
C LEU A 311 -29.41 -11.31 7.04
N LEU A 312 -29.04 -10.99 5.78
CA LEU A 312 -28.98 -9.60 5.32
C LEU A 312 -30.34 -8.91 5.45
N GLY A 313 -31.41 -9.59 5.02
CA GLY A 313 -32.77 -9.04 5.08
C GLY A 313 -33.21 -8.78 6.52
N SER A 314 -32.96 -9.72 7.42
CA SER A 314 -33.24 -9.59 8.85
C SER A 314 -32.45 -8.46 9.51
N LEU A 315 -31.15 -8.35 9.20
CA LEU A 315 -30.29 -7.30 9.75
C LEU A 315 -30.71 -5.91 9.27
N VAL A 316 -30.99 -5.77 7.97
CA VAL A 316 -31.46 -4.52 7.39
C VAL A 316 -32.82 -4.11 7.98
N ALA A 317 -33.74 -5.06 8.17
CA ALA A 317 -35.01 -4.79 8.84
C ALA A 317 -34.80 -4.29 10.28
N TRP A 318 -33.92 -4.96 11.04
CA TRP A 318 -33.59 -4.56 12.42
C TRP A 318 -32.99 -3.15 12.48
N LEU A 319 -32.04 -2.81 11.58
CA LEU A 319 -31.46 -1.46 11.50
C LEU A 319 -32.53 -0.39 11.21
N GLY A 320 -33.58 -0.76 10.46
CA GLY A 320 -34.73 0.10 10.17
C GLY A 320 -35.62 0.31 11.40
N GLU A 321 -35.88 -0.73 12.16
CA GLU A 321 -36.64 -0.67 13.43
C GLU A 321 -35.96 0.21 14.48
N GLN A 322 -34.62 0.27 14.45
CA GLN A 322 -33.83 1.15 15.34
C GLN A 322 -33.72 2.61 14.85
N ASP A 323 -34.40 3.01 13.77
CA ASP A 323 -34.30 4.35 13.16
C ASP A 323 -32.86 4.76 12.76
N LEU A 324 -32.04 3.77 12.37
CA LEU A 324 -30.64 4.00 11.97
C LEU A 324 -30.47 4.16 10.46
N LEU A 325 -31.39 3.65 9.64
CA LEU A 325 -31.26 3.65 8.18
C LEU A 325 -31.73 4.96 7.53
N LEU A 326 -30.80 5.69 6.91
CA LEU A 326 -31.07 6.87 6.08
C LEU A 326 -31.24 6.48 4.60
N TYR A 327 -30.48 5.48 4.15
CA TYR A 327 -30.55 4.92 2.81
C TYR A 327 -30.19 3.44 2.82
N GLN A 328 -30.79 2.67 1.91
CA GLN A 328 -30.41 1.29 1.64
C GLN A 328 -30.59 0.94 0.17
N HIS A 329 -29.71 0.09 -0.34
CA HIS A 329 -29.87 -0.61 -1.60
C HIS A 329 -29.37 -2.05 -1.46
N SER A 330 -30.30 -2.98 -1.37
CA SER A 330 -30.01 -4.41 -1.24
C SER A 330 -29.99 -5.08 -2.61
N SER A 331 -29.00 -5.94 -2.83
CA SER A 331 -28.92 -6.86 -3.96
C SER A 331 -28.77 -8.27 -3.40
N TYR A 332 -29.69 -9.16 -3.77
CA TYR A 332 -29.71 -10.55 -3.30
C TYR A 332 -29.29 -11.49 -4.43
N SER A 333 -28.48 -12.49 -4.10
CA SER A 333 -28.06 -13.54 -5.03
C SER A 333 -29.23 -14.46 -5.34
N THR A 334 -29.42 -14.82 -6.62
CA THR A 334 -30.39 -15.84 -6.99
C THR A 334 -29.73 -17.21 -7.03
N ALA A 335 -30.42 -18.26 -6.56
CA ALA A 335 -29.88 -19.63 -6.49
C ALA A 335 -29.40 -20.20 -7.84
N ALA A 336 -29.96 -19.73 -8.96
CA ALA A 336 -29.53 -20.13 -10.31
C ALA A 336 -28.16 -19.55 -10.70
N GLU A 337 -27.76 -18.42 -10.10
CA GLU A 337 -26.55 -17.67 -10.46
C GLU A 337 -25.30 -18.08 -9.67
N ALA A 338 -25.46 -18.80 -8.56
CA ALA A 338 -24.37 -19.34 -7.75
C ALA A 338 -23.58 -20.47 -8.45
N SER A 339 -24.16 -21.11 -9.46
CA SER A 339 -23.59 -22.30 -10.11
C SER A 339 -22.75 -22.04 -11.37
N SER A 340 -22.84 -20.88 -12.03
CA SER A 340 -22.52 -20.82 -13.47
C SER A 340 -21.62 -19.69 -13.99
N SER A 341 -20.91 -18.91 -13.16
CA SER A 341 -20.16 -17.77 -13.71
C SER A 341 -18.79 -17.52 -13.09
N CYS A 342 -17.76 -17.99 -13.78
CA CYS A 342 -16.37 -17.53 -13.64
C CYS A 342 -16.15 -16.04 -14.02
N ARG A 343 -17.20 -15.33 -14.46
CA ARG A 343 -17.11 -13.98 -15.04
C ARG A 343 -17.70 -12.86 -14.17
N ALA A 344 -18.50 -13.16 -13.15
CA ALA A 344 -19.07 -12.14 -12.26
C ALA A 344 -18.10 -11.81 -11.12
N LEU A 345 -17.84 -10.52 -10.89
CA LEU A 345 -16.82 -10.05 -9.94
C LEU A 345 -17.22 -10.27 -8.48
N ASP A 346 -18.52 -10.19 -8.19
CA ASP A 346 -19.11 -10.33 -6.86
C ASP A 346 -20.63 -10.46 -7.04
N ARG A 347 -21.27 -11.39 -6.34
CA ARG A 347 -22.72 -11.73 -6.41
C ARG A 347 -23.28 -12.11 -5.04
N PHE A 348 -22.56 -11.78 -3.97
CA PHE A 348 -23.07 -12.00 -2.63
C PHE A 348 -24.32 -11.15 -2.36
N ASP A 349 -25.13 -11.62 -1.42
CA ASP A 349 -26.15 -10.81 -0.77
C ASP A 349 -25.44 -9.60 -0.17
N ARG A 350 -25.76 -8.40 -0.67
CA ARG A 350 -25.13 -7.17 -0.18
C ARG A 350 -26.13 -6.05 0.00
N CYS A 351 -25.84 -5.16 0.93
CA CYS A 351 -26.61 -3.94 1.13
C CYS A 351 -25.66 -2.75 1.26
N PHE A 352 -25.80 -1.79 0.36
CA PHE A 352 -25.15 -0.49 0.49
C PHE A 352 -26.05 0.42 1.33
N THR A 353 -25.57 0.86 2.48
CA THR A 353 -26.37 1.65 3.42
C THR A 353 -25.75 3.01 3.72
N ILE A 354 -26.59 3.95 4.11
CA ILE A 354 -26.19 5.16 4.83
C ILE A 354 -26.88 5.10 6.18
N LEU A 355 -26.08 5.08 7.24
CA LEU A 355 -26.55 5.03 8.62
C LEU A 355 -26.47 6.38 9.30
N ARG A 356 -27.40 6.58 10.23
CA ARG A 356 -27.39 7.66 11.22
C ARG A 356 -26.50 7.25 12.39
N LEU A 357 -25.25 7.74 12.41
CA LEU A 357 -24.32 7.49 13.51
C LEU A 357 -24.41 8.61 14.55
N VAL A 358 -24.82 8.27 15.78
CA VAL A 358 -24.85 9.21 16.91
C VAL A 358 -23.44 9.47 17.41
N LEU A 359 -23.08 10.75 17.58
CA LEU A 359 -21.74 11.15 18.01
C LEU A 359 -21.69 11.29 19.54
N PRO A 360 -20.69 10.71 20.23
CA PRO A 360 -20.59 10.74 21.69
C PRO A 360 -20.45 12.14 22.30
N THR A 361 -19.87 13.09 21.56
CA THR A 361 -19.69 14.47 21.98
C THR A 361 -20.25 15.41 20.92
N ALA A 362 -21.37 16.07 21.23
CA ALA A 362 -21.91 17.17 20.45
C ALA A 362 -21.03 18.43 20.60
N GLY A 363 -19.75 18.33 20.24
CA GLY A 363 -18.85 19.47 20.14
C GLY A 363 -19.14 20.24 18.85
N THR A 364 -19.61 21.49 18.97
CA THR A 364 -19.82 22.48 17.88
C THR A 364 -20.75 22.13 16.70
N ARG A 365 -21.17 20.86 16.54
CA ARG A 365 -22.09 20.46 15.46
C ARG A 365 -23.55 20.72 15.83
N VAL A 366 -24.31 21.26 14.88
CA VAL A 366 -25.75 21.55 14.99
C VAL A 366 -26.59 20.28 15.17
N ARG A 367 -26.07 19.12 14.74
CA ARG A 367 -26.73 17.80 14.85
C ARG A 367 -25.88 16.83 15.69
N ALA A 368 -26.55 16.07 16.56
CA ALA A 368 -25.95 15.05 17.43
C ALA A 368 -25.61 13.72 16.70
N TRP A 369 -25.77 13.69 15.37
CA TRP A 369 -25.50 12.54 14.53
C TRP A 369 -24.96 13.00 13.18
N ARG A 370 -24.32 12.09 12.44
CA ARG A 370 -23.93 12.30 11.05
C ARG A 370 -24.23 11.07 10.20
N ALA A 371 -24.40 11.27 8.89
CA ALA A 371 -24.53 10.18 7.94
C ALA A 371 -23.18 9.47 7.71
N VAL A 372 -23.15 8.14 7.79
CA VAL A 372 -21.97 7.30 7.54
C VAL A 372 -22.33 6.16 6.60
N ARG A 373 -21.48 5.87 5.61
CA ARG A 373 -21.65 4.72 4.73
C ARG A 373 -21.21 3.42 5.41
N LEU A 374 -22.05 2.40 5.28
CA LEU A 374 -21.76 1.03 5.73
C LEU A 374 -22.19 0.04 4.65
N ASP A 375 -21.27 -0.81 4.24
CA ASP A 375 -21.48 -1.86 3.25
C ASP A 375 -21.51 -3.22 3.96
N LEU A 376 -22.64 -3.91 3.83
CA LEU A 376 -22.90 -5.21 4.43
C LEU A 376 -22.90 -6.27 3.35
N VAL A 377 -22.16 -7.37 3.56
CA VAL A 377 -22.04 -8.46 2.60
C VAL A 377 -22.20 -9.79 3.33
N VAL A 378 -23.18 -10.59 2.96
CA VAL A 378 -23.39 -11.93 3.53
C VAL A 378 -22.80 -12.98 2.59
N VAL A 379 -21.94 -13.82 3.13
CA VAL A 379 -21.09 -14.76 2.38
C VAL A 379 -21.24 -16.17 2.94
N PRO A 380 -21.45 -17.19 2.10
CA PRO A 380 -21.41 -18.59 2.52
C PRO A 380 -20.03 -18.95 3.10
N HIS A 381 -19.99 -19.79 4.14
CA HIS A 381 -18.76 -20.05 4.89
C HIS A 381 -17.62 -20.54 4.00
N SER A 382 -17.94 -21.44 3.08
CA SER A 382 -17.01 -22.04 2.11
C SER A 382 -16.34 -21.01 1.19
N GLN A 383 -16.95 -19.83 1.00
CA GLN A 383 -16.46 -18.76 0.12
C GLN A 383 -15.85 -17.58 0.90
N LEU A 384 -15.93 -17.59 2.24
CA LEU A 384 -15.50 -16.50 3.10
C LEU A 384 -14.04 -16.06 2.84
N PRO A 385 -13.04 -16.95 2.65
CA PRO A 385 -11.67 -16.52 2.40
C PRO A 385 -11.50 -15.75 1.08
N PHE A 386 -12.21 -16.15 0.03
CA PHE A 386 -12.18 -15.48 -1.28
C PHE A 386 -12.87 -14.11 -1.23
N ALA A 387 -14.02 -14.05 -0.54
CA ALA A 387 -14.73 -12.80 -0.34
C ALA A 387 -13.90 -11.84 0.51
N LEU A 388 -13.33 -12.32 1.60
CA LEU A 388 -12.48 -11.52 2.49
C LEU A 388 -11.29 -10.96 1.72
N LEU A 389 -10.60 -11.76 0.90
CA LEU A 389 -9.52 -11.29 0.04
C LEU A 389 -9.98 -10.17 -0.91
N GLY A 390 -11.08 -10.41 -1.63
CA GLY A 390 -11.65 -9.45 -2.59
C GLY A 390 -12.07 -8.11 -1.96
N TRP A 391 -12.77 -8.18 -0.83
CA TRP A 391 -13.28 -7.01 -0.11
C TRP A 391 -12.22 -6.34 0.76
N THR A 392 -11.11 -7.01 1.07
CA THR A 392 -9.96 -6.37 1.75
C THR A 392 -9.23 -5.41 0.82
N GLY A 393 -9.09 -5.72 -0.46
CA GLY A 393 -8.37 -4.88 -1.42
C GLY A 393 -6.85 -4.77 -1.14
N SER A 394 -6.16 -3.71 -1.60
CA SER A 394 -6.68 -2.54 -2.33
C SER A 394 -7.26 -2.91 -3.70
N ARG A 395 -8.03 -2.00 -4.31
CA ARG A 395 -8.57 -2.18 -5.68
C ARG A 395 -7.46 -2.54 -6.68
N HIS A 396 -6.29 -1.91 -6.55
CA HIS A 396 -5.18 -2.22 -7.44
C HIS A 396 -4.51 -3.55 -7.11
N PHE A 397 -4.36 -3.87 -5.81
CA PHE A 397 -3.85 -5.18 -5.37
C PHE A 397 -4.67 -6.32 -5.98
N GLU A 398 -6.00 -6.27 -5.82
CA GLU A 398 -6.94 -7.24 -6.37
C GLU A 398 -6.87 -7.35 -7.89
N ARG A 399 -6.78 -6.21 -8.59
CA ARG A 399 -6.61 -6.18 -10.05
C ARG A 399 -5.34 -6.92 -10.48
N GLU A 400 -4.22 -6.66 -9.82
CA GLU A 400 -2.94 -7.30 -10.16
C GLU A 400 -2.88 -8.76 -9.71
N LEU A 401 -3.54 -9.12 -8.60
CA LEU A 401 -3.68 -10.50 -8.14
C LEU A 401 -4.45 -11.34 -9.16
N ARG A 402 -5.60 -10.85 -9.64
CA ARG A 402 -6.39 -11.53 -10.68
C ARG A 402 -5.66 -11.57 -12.02
N ARG A 403 -4.92 -10.52 -12.35
CA ARG A 403 -4.03 -10.49 -13.55
C ARG A 403 -2.95 -11.57 -13.43
N PHE A 404 -2.26 -11.64 -12.29
CA PHE A 404 -1.23 -12.65 -12.02
C PHE A 404 -1.81 -14.06 -12.09
N ALA A 405 -2.91 -14.33 -11.40
CA ALA A 405 -3.58 -15.63 -11.41
C ALA A 405 -3.87 -16.09 -12.84
N ARG A 406 -4.42 -15.21 -13.68
CA ARG A 406 -4.76 -15.53 -15.06
C ARG A 406 -3.53 -15.77 -15.94
N HIS A 407 -2.55 -14.88 -15.88
CA HIS A 407 -1.44 -14.88 -16.83
C HIS A 407 -0.28 -15.78 -16.43
N GLU A 408 0.01 -15.88 -15.13
CA GLU A 408 1.19 -16.60 -14.61
C GLU A 408 0.83 -17.99 -14.04
N ARG A 409 -0.45 -18.21 -13.70
CA ARG A 409 -0.92 -19.46 -13.06
C ARG A 409 -2.01 -20.19 -13.83
N GLU A 410 -2.51 -19.64 -14.93
CA GLU A 410 -3.65 -20.20 -15.66
C GLU A 410 -4.86 -20.48 -14.74
N MET A 411 -5.10 -19.58 -13.78
CA MET A 411 -6.20 -19.64 -12.84
C MET A 411 -7.11 -18.42 -12.95
N VAL A 412 -8.39 -18.57 -12.66
CA VAL A 412 -9.36 -17.47 -12.61
C VAL A 412 -9.78 -17.25 -11.17
N LEU A 413 -9.26 -16.17 -10.56
CA LEU A 413 -9.64 -15.71 -9.24
C LEU A 413 -10.77 -14.67 -9.34
N ASN A 414 -11.80 -14.83 -8.51
CA ASN A 414 -12.82 -13.81 -8.24
C ASN A 414 -13.19 -13.84 -6.74
N SER A 415 -14.17 -13.03 -6.33
CA SER A 415 -14.56 -12.93 -4.91
C SER A 415 -15.30 -14.18 -4.38
N HIS A 416 -15.68 -15.13 -5.25
CA HIS A 416 -16.39 -16.36 -4.89
C HIS A 416 -15.48 -17.58 -4.81
N GLY A 417 -14.34 -17.56 -5.51
CA GLY A 417 -13.50 -18.74 -5.61
C GLY A 417 -12.30 -18.58 -6.55
N LEU A 418 -11.53 -19.65 -6.61
CA LEU A 418 -10.37 -19.79 -7.50
C LEU A 418 -10.58 -21.02 -8.40
N TYR A 419 -10.63 -20.79 -9.71
CA TYR A 419 -10.79 -21.87 -10.70
C TYR A 419 -9.46 -22.18 -11.38
N ASP A 420 -9.01 -23.42 -11.33
CA ASP A 420 -7.82 -23.89 -12.05
C ASP A 420 -8.22 -24.36 -13.45
N MET A 421 -7.77 -23.65 -14.48
CA MET A 421 -8.10 -23.98 -15.87
C MET A 421 -7.41 -25.25 -16.36
N ARG A 422 -6.30 -25.65 -15.74
CA ARG A 422 -5.54 -26.86 -16.11
C ARG A 422 -6.21 -28.11 -15.58
N GLN A 423 -6.73 -28.04 -14.35
CA GLN A 423 -7.45 -29.14 -13.70
C GLN A 423 -8.95 -29.15 -14.03
N GLY A 424 -9.49 -28.01 -14.44
CA GLY A 424 -10.92 -27.86 -14.74
C GLY A 424 -11.81 -27.83 -13.49
N THR A 425 -11.26 -27.41 -12.34
CA THR A 425 -11.92 -27.51 -11.04
C THR A 425 -11.74 -26.25 -10.19
N PHE A 426 -12.70 -25.99 -9.29
CA PHE A 426 -12.55 -24.99 -8.25
C PHE A 426 -11.65 -25.51 -7.12
N LEU A 427 -10.71 -24.69 -6.69
CA LEU A 427 -9.85 -24.94 -5.55
C LEU A 427 -10.53 -24.40 -4.29
N LEU A 428 -10.60 -25.22 -3.26
CA LEU A 428 -11.10 -24.83 -1.94
C LEU A 428 -9.99 -24.12 -1.16
N ALA A 429 -10.37 -23.17 -0.31
CA ALA A 429 -9.48 -22.52 0.63
C ALA A 429 -10.22 -22.27 1.95
N SER A 430 -9.54 -22.50 3.08
CA SER A 430 -10.02 -22.20 4.42
C SER A 430 -9.49 -20.86 4.96
N SER A 431 -8.48 -20.29 4.30
CA SER A 431 -7.87 -19.00 4.66
C SER A 431 -7.31 -18.25 3.45
N GLU A 432 -6.98 -16.96 3.62
CA GLU A 432 -6.33 -16.19 2.56
C GLU A 432 -4.95 -16.78 2.23
N GLU A 433 -4.20 -17.27 3.21
CA GLU A 433 -2.89 -17.90 3.06
C GLU A 433 -2.93 -19.09 2.09
N GLU A 434 -3.95 -19.94 2.17
CA GLU A 434 -4.14 -21.05 1.24
C GLU A 434 -4.39 -20.57 -0.19
N ILE A 435 -5.11 -19.46 -0.39
CA ILE A 435 -5.29 -18.85 -1.72
C ILE A 435 -3.94 -18.42 -2.30
N PHE A 436 -3.08 -17.80 -1.49
CA PHE A 436 -1.72 -17.43 -1.91
C PHE A 436 -0.86 -18.66 -2.22
N GLN A 437 -0.99 -19.74 -1.43
CA GLN A 437 -0.29 -21.01 -1.69
C GLN A 437 -0.71 -21.63 -3.02
N HIS A 438 -2.02 -21.68 -3.33
CA HIS A 438 -2.53 -22.15 -4.63
C HIS A 438 -1.96 -21.33 -5.79
N LEU A 439 -1.82 -20.02 -5.59
CA LEU A 439 -1.22 -19.10 -6.56
C LEU A 439 0.33 -19.13 -6.55
N GLY A 440 0.97 -19.93 -5.70
CA GLY A 440 2.42 -19.96 -5.54
C GLY A 440 3.01 -18.57 -5.29
N LEU A 441 2.37 -17.80 -4.42
CA LEU A 441 2.80 -16.46 -3.98
C LEU A 441 3.14 -16.51 -2.50
N ASP A 442 4.12 -15.70 -2.08
CA ASP A 442 4.33 -15.43 -0.66
C ASP A 442 3.12 -14.69 -0.09
N TYR A 443 2.66 -15.11 1.08
CA TYR A 443 1.54 -14.45 1.73
C TYR A 443 1.85 -13.00 2.09
N ILE A 444 0.96 -12.10 1.66
CA ILE A 444 1.03 -10.67 1.98
C ILE A 444 -0.10 -10.36 2.97
N PRO A 445 0.22 -9.92 4.21
CA PRO A 445 -0.80 -9.57 5.19
C PRO A 445 -1.58 -8.32 4.73
N PRO A 446 -2.83 -8.12 5.19
CA PRO A 446 -3.70 -7.03 4.75
C PRO A 446 -3.07 -5.63 4.85
N THR A 447 -2.29 -5.37 5.90
CA THR A 447 -1.59 -4.10 6.15
C THR A 447 -0.51 -3.76 5.11
N LEU A 448 -0.09 -4.74 4.31
CA LEU A 448 0.88 -4.59 3.23
C LEU A 448 0.25 -4.70 1.82
N ARG A 449 -1.09 -4.61 1.72
CA ARG A 449 -1.84 -4.62 0.46
C ARG A 449 -2.29 -3.21 0.02
N ASN A 450 -1.60 -2.15 0.48
CA ASN A 450 -1.92 -0.75 0.18
C ASN A 450 -1.35 -0.29 -1.17
N ALA A 451 -1.49 -1.15 -2.19
CA ALA A 451 -0.95 -1.00 -3.53
C ALA A 451 -1.66 0.05 -4.39
#